data_AF-A0A2S7ITZ1-F1
#
_entry.id   AF-A0A2S7ITZ1-F1
#
_cell.length_a   1.000
_cell.length_b   1.000
_cell.length_c   1.000
_cell.angle_alpha   90.00
_cell.angle_beta   90.00
_cell.angle_gamma   90.00
#
_symmetry.space_group_name_H-M   'P 1'
#
loop_
_entity.id
_entity.type
_entity.pdbx_description
1 polymer ?
#
loop_
_entity_poly.entity_id
_entity_poly.type
_entity_poly.pdbx_seq_one_letter_code
_entity_poly.pdbx_strand_id
1 'polypeptide(L)'
;ALDAHRTVVEKNQQTVMKDIFTKSGLFFFFQSTCQFCHEESQILQFMQNYYSVDILPISMDGRPLHNGLFQDFNIPNAQII
;
A
#
# COMPACT_ATOMS: atom_id res chain seq x y z
N ALA A 1 21.14 -19.34 17.81
CA ALA A 1 19.80 -19.91 18.08
C ALA A 1 18.70 -18.85 17.97
N LEU A 2 18.83 -17.71 18.67
CA LEU A 2 17.88 -16.59 18.59
C LEU A 2 17.70 -16.04 17.16
N ASP A 3 18.79 -15.86 16.42
CA ASP A 3 18.73 -15.33 15.05
C ASP A 3 18.00 -16.27 14.09
N ALA A 4 18.19 -17.59 14.25
CA ALA A 4 17.48 -18.59 13.44
C ALA A 4 15.97 -18.56 13.70
N HIS A 5 15.53 -18.35 14.95
CA HIS A 5 14.11 -18.18 15.27
C HIS A 5 13.53 -16.89 14.68
N ARG A 6 14.28 -15.78 14.72
CA ARG A 6 13.84 -14.51 14.13
C ARG A 6 13.65 -14.62 12.61
N THR A 7 14.60 -15.23 11.91
CA THR A 7 14.50 -15.45 10.46
C THR A 7 13.29 -16.32 10.09
N VAL A 8 12.97 -17.33 10.89
CA VAL A 8 11.78 -18.17 10.66
C VAL A 8 10.49 -17.39 10.86
N VAL A 9 10.40 -16.55 11.90
CA VAL A 9 9.22 -15.70 12.14
C VAL A 9 9.03 -14.70 11.00
N GLU A 10 10.09 -14.00 10.60
CA GLU A 10 10.05 -13.03 9.49
C GLU A 10 9.60 -13.70 8.17
N LYS A 11 10.12 -14.90 7.87
CA LYS A 11 9.72 -15.68 6.69
C LYS A 11 8.25 -16.10 6.74
N ASN A 12 7.76 -16.54 7.89
CA ASN A 12 6.36 -16.94 8.05
C ASN A 12 5.43 -15.74 7.90
N GLN A 13 5.76 -14.59 8.50
CA GLN A 13 5.01 -13.35 8.33
C GLN A 13 4.96 -12.94 6.85
N GLN A 14 6.10 -12.99 6.15
CA GLN A 14 6.14 -12.67 4.72
C GLN A 14 5.28 -13.61 3.88
N THR A 15 5.30 -14.91 4.19
CA THR A 15 4.50 -15.91 3.47
C THR A 15 3.01 -15.63 3.65
N VAL A 16 2.56 -15.43 4.90
CA VAL A 16 1.15 -15.12 5.20
C VAL A 16 0.69 -13.85 4.51
N MET A 17 1.49 -12.78 4.56
CA MET A 17 1.14 -11.52 3.91
C MET A 17 1.03 -11.69 2.40
N LYS A 18 1.98 -12.38 1.76
CA LYS A 18 1.92 -12.68 0.33
C LYS A 18 0.67 -13.48 -0.02
N ASP A 19 0.37 -14.53 0.74
CA ASP A 19 -0.80 -15.40 0.51
C ASP A 19 -2.12 -14.61 0.59
N ILE A 20 -2.25 -13.67 1.53
CA ILE A 20 -3.43 -12.81 1.63
C ILE A 20 -3.58 -11.99 0.35
N PHE A 21 -2.52 -11.29 -0.05
CA PHE A 21 -2.56 -10.37 -1.20
C PHE A 21 -2.50 -11.05 -2.57
N THR A 22 -2.34 -12.38 -2.63
CA THR A 22 -2.62 -13.10 -3.90
C THR A 22 -4.08 -13.00 -4.34
N LYS A 23 -5.00 -12.71 -3.41
CA LYS A 23 -6.45 -12.69 -3.67
C LYS A 23 -7.10 -11.34 -3.35
N SER A 24 -6.34 -10.40 -2.81
CA SER A 24 -6.85 -9.10 -2.38
C SER A 24 -5.89 -7.98 -2.77
N GLY A 25 -6.47 -6.80 -2.98
CA GLY A 25 -5.75 -5.54 -3.10
C GLY A 25 -6.24 -4.54 -2.06
N LEU A 26 -5.60 -3.39 -1.99
CA LEU A 26 -6.00 -2.28 -1.13
C LEU A 26 -6.47 -1.09 -1.97
N PHE A 27 -7.59 -0.51 -1.61
CA PHE A 27 -7.94 0.84 -2.05
C PHE A 27 -7.26 1.85 -1.14
N PHE A 28 -6.56 2.81 -1.72
CA PHE A 28 -5.94 3.91 -0.99
C PHE A 28 -6.57 5.23 -1.39
N PHE A 29 -7.55 5.67 -0.61
CA PHE A 29 -8.21 6.96 -0.81
C PHE A 29 -7.40 8.06 -0.13
N PHE A 30 -7.04 9.12 -0.87
CA PHE A 30 -6.22 10.21 -0.35
C PHE A 30 -6.65 11.58 -0.85
N GLN A 31 -6.15 12.64 -0.20
CA GLN A 31 -6.16 14.02 -0.70
C GLN A 31 -4.71 14.51 -0.82
N SER A 32 -4.41 15.38 -1.80
CA SER A 32 -3.04 15.80 -2.09
C SER A 32 -2.37 16.56 -0.93
N THR A 33 -3.15 17.24 -0.10
CA THR A 33 -2.69 18.06 1.03
C THR A 33 -2.76 17.36 2.38
N CYS A 34 -3.26 16.12 2.45
CA CYS A 34 -3.46 15.37 3.69
C CYS A 34 -2.14 14.82 4.25
N GLN A 35 -1.56 15.44 5.29
CA GLN A 35 -0.27 15.01 5.86
C GLN A 35 -0.21 13.52 6.20
N PHE A 36 -1.26 12.96 6.82
CA PHE A 36 -1.29 11.53 7.15
C PHE A 36 -1.23 10.64 5.91
N CYS A 37 -1.86 11.06 4.81
CA CYS A 37 -1.82 10.35 3.54
C CYS A 37 -0.39 10.35 2.94
N HIS A 38 0.40 11.41 3.17
CA HIS A 38 1.82 11.42 2.79
C HIS A 38 2.63 10.39 3.57
N GLU A 39 2.38 10.27 4.88
CA GLU A 39 3.08 9.29 5.73
C GLU A 39 2.64 7.85 5.41
N GLU A 40 1.33 7.61 5.30
CA GLU A 40 0.76 6.31 4.95
C GLU A 40 1.27 5.81 3.60
N SER A 41 1.38 6.68 2.59
CA SER A 41 1.85 6.31 1.25
C SER A 41 3.25 5.67 1.25
N GLN A 42 4.11 6.01 2.20
CA GLN A 42 5.44 5.40 2.31
C GLN A 42 5.35 3.94 2.76
N ILE A 43 4.44 3.65 3.70
CA ILE A 43 4.19 2.30 4.20
C ILE A 43 3.53 1.45 3.11
N LEU A 44 2.55 2.02 2.41
CA LEU A 44 1.89 1.34 1.30
C LEU A 44 2.86 1.03 0.15
N GLN A 45 3.78 1.94 -0.18
CA GLN A 45 4.84 1.67 -1.15
C GLN A 45 5.76 0.53 -0.69
N PHE A 46 6.14 0.49 0.59
CA PHE A 46 6.87 -0.65 1.14
C PHE A 46 6.08 -1.96 0.97
N MET A 47 4.77 -1.95 1.22
CA MET A 47 3.92 -3.13 1.05
C MET A 47 3.85 -3.58 -0.42
N GLN A 48 3.68 -2.66 -1.38
CA GLN A 48 3.74 -2.98 -2.81
C GLN A 48 5.06 -3.67 -3.18
N ASN A 49 6.18 -3.10 -2.73
CA ASN A 49 7.50 -3.59 -3.12
C ASN A 49 7.87 -4.91 -2.44
N TYR A 50 7.55 -5.06 -1.15
CA TYR A 50 8.04 -6.17 -0.33
C TYR A 50 7.08 -7.37 -0.29
N TYR A 51 5.77 -7.11 -0.29
CA TYR A 51 4.74 -8.14 -0.27
C TYR A 51 3.98 -8.28 -1.60
N SER A 52 4.33 -7.48 -2.62
CA SER A 52 3.64 -7.50 -3.93
C SER A 52 2.15 -7.20 -3.82
N VAL A 53 1.78 -6.32 -2.89
CA VAL A 53 0.39 -5.88 -2.72
C VAL A 53 -0.04 -5.05 -3.92
N ASP A 54 -1.19 -5.38 -4.50
CA ASP A 54 -1.85 -4.51 -5.46
C ASP A 54 -2.58 -3.38 -4.73
N ILE A 55 -2.26 -2.13 -5.08
CA ILE A 55 -2.83 -0.95 -4.44
C ILE A 55 -3.41 -0.07 -5.52
N LEU A 56 -4.70 0.25 -5.37
CA LEU A 56 -5.40 1.20 -6.23
C LEU A 56 -5.48 2.56 -5.53
N PRO A 57 -4.60 3.51 -5.87
CA PRO A 57 -4.68 4.88 -5.37
C PRO A 57 -5.85 5.64 -5.99
N ILE A 58 -6.62 6.30 -5.14
CA ILE A 58 -7.81 7.08 -5.51
C ILE A 58 -7.69 8.46 -4.89
N SER A 59 -7.50 9.48 -5.73
CA SER A 59 -7.42 10.87 -5.30
C SER A 59 -8.83 11.47 -5.18
N MET A 60 -9.19 11.87 -3.97
CA MET A 60 -10.48 12.48 -3.65
C MET A 60 -10.57 13.94 -4.12
N ASP A 61 -9.43 14.60 -4.35
CA ASP A 61 -9.34 15.99 -4.83
C ASP A 61 -8.76 16.11 -6.24
N GLY A 62 -8.53 14.98 -6.91
CA GLY A 62 -8.05 14.91 -8.29
C GLY A 62 -6.60 15.38 -8.47
N ARG A 63 -5.81 15.44 -7.41
CA ARG A 63 -4.42 15.89 -7.41
C ARG A 63 -3.49 14.80 -6.86
N PRO A 64 -2.24 14.73 -7.34
CA PRO A 64 -1.24 13.78 -6.83
C PRO A 64 -0.76 14.17 -5.44
N LEU A 65 -0.25 13.21 -4.67
CA LEU A 65 0.52 13.52 -3.47
C LEU A 65 1.78 14.31 -3.84
N HIS A 66 2.09 15.35 -3.06
CA HIS A 66 3.27 16.18 -3.28
C HIS A 66 4.60 15.45 -3.01
N ASN A 67 4.58 14.31 -2.32
CA ASN A 67 5.78 13.51 -2.05
C ASN A 67 6.24 12.65 -3.25
N GLY A 68 5.53 12.72 -4.38
CA GLY A 68 5.89 11.98 -5.59
C GLY A 68 5.48 10.51 -5.59
N LEU A 69 4.77 10.03 -4.56
CA LEU A 69 4.25 8.66 -4.51
C LEU A 69 2.85 8.59 -5.13
N PHE A 70 2.48 7.41 -5.65
CA PHE A 70 1.16 7.14 -6.24
C PHE A 70 0.70 8.21 -7.25
N GLN A 71 1.61 8.62 -8.16
CA GLN A 71 1.32 9.66 -9.16
C GLN A 71 0.30 9.21 -10.21
N ASP A 72 0.25 7.91 -10.48
CA ASP A 72 -0.77 7.30 -11.32
C ASP A 72 -1.97 6.92 -10.44
N PHE A 73 -2.95 7.82 -10.35
CA PHE A 73 -4.13 7.65 -9.51
C PHE A 73 -5.44 7.69 -10.29
N ASN A 74 -6.49 7.13 -9.69
CA ASN A 74 -7.86 7.22 -10.16
C ASN A 74 -8.62 8.33 -9.43
N ILE A 75 -9.69 8.82 -10.04
CA ILE A 75 -10.64 9.74 -9.41
C ILE A 75 -11.93 8.96 -9.12
N PRO A 76 -12.58 9.18 -7.96
CA PRO A 76 -13.86 8.56 -7.62
C PRO A 76 -14.88 8.57 -8.75
N ASN A 77 -15.44 7.40 -9.04
CA ASN A 77 -16.52 7.22 -10.01
C ASN A 77 -17.38 6.01 -9.61
N ALA A 78 -18.51 5.82 -10.28
CA ALA A 78 -19.50 4.78 -9.97
C ALA A 78 -19.02 3.32 -10.15
N GLN A 79 -17.83 3.09 -10.70
CA GLN A 79 -17.21 1.75 -10.78
C GLN A 79 -16.30 1.47 -9.58
N ILE A 80 -15.87 2.53 -8.88
CA ILE A 80 -14.96 2.48 -7.75
C ILE A 80 -15.73 2.63 -6.42
N ILE A 81 -16.86 3.35 -6.43
CA ILE A 81 -17.78 3.58 -5.30
C ILE A 81 -19.17 3.09 -5.69
#